data_AF-U6MU19-F1
#
_entry.id   AF-U6MU19-F1
#
_cell.length_a   1.000
_cell.length_b   1.000
_cell.length_c   1.000
_cell.angle_alpha   90.00
_cell.angle_beta   90.00
_cell.angle_gamma   90.00
#
_symmetry.space_group_name_H-M   'P 1'
#
loop_
_entity.id
_entity.type
_entity.pdbx_description
1 polymer ?
#
loop_
_entity_poly.entity_id
_entity_poly.type
_entity_poly.pdbx_seq_one_letter_code
_entity_poly.pdbx_strand_id
1 'polypeptide(L)'
;MKLNIANPACGLQKTVEVDDEKKLLPFFERRMGAEVPGDSLGEEFKGYLFRITGGNDKQGFPMMQGILANHRVRLLFRTGMKCFRPRRTGERKRKSVRGAIVGPDLSVLNLVMLQKGPADIPGLTGGEKPRRLGPKRANHIRKLF
;
A
#
# COMPACT_ATOMS: atom_id res chain seq x y z
N MET A 1 11.43 2.60 -9.44
CA MET A 1 10.31 2.80 -8.47
C MET A 1 10.58 1.98 -7.21
N LYS A 2 10.23 2.46 -6.02
CA LYS A 2 10.36 1.67 -4.78
C LYS A 2 9.06 0.92 -4.48
N LEU A 3 9.13 -0.38 -4.22
CA LEU A 3 8.01 -1.19 -3.78
C LEU A 3 8.12 -1.42 -2.27
N ASN A 4 7.13 -0.95 -1.53
CA ASN A 4 7.03 -1.19 -0.09
C ASN A 4 6.01 -2.30 0.16
N ILE A 5 6.51 -3.49 0.51
CA ILE A 5 5.74 -4.71 0.61
C ILE A 5 5.51 -5.03 2.10
N ALA A 6 4.24 -5.17 2.49
CA ALA A 6 3.84 -5.53 3.84
C ALA A 6 3.28 -6.95 3.90
N ASN A 7 3.68 -7.71 4.92
CA ASN A 7 3.11 -9.01 5.26
C ASN A 7 2.25 -8.88 6.54
N PRO A 8 0.90 -8.89 6.41
CA PRO A 8 0.01 -8.71 7.55
C PRO A 8 -0.02 -9.90 8.51
N ALA A 9 0.34 -11.11 8.05
CA ALA A 9 0.36 -12.30 8.89
C ALA A 9 1.48 -12.23 9.93
N CYS A 10 2.69 -11.86 9.49
CA CYS A 10 3.87 -11.78 10.34
C CYS A 10 4.10 -10.39 10.97
N GLY A 11 3.43 -9.35 10.45
CA GLY A 11 3.65 -7.95 10.87
C GLY A 11 5.00 -7.37 10.43
N LEU A 12 5.60 -7.94 9.38
CA LEU A 12 6.87 -7.52 8.80
C LEU A 12 6.66 -6.73 7.50
N GLN A 13 7.65 -5.94 7.12
CA GLN A 13 7.64 -5.14 5.89
C GLN A 13 9.04 -5.05 5.29
N LYS A 14 9.11 -4.99 3.96
CA LYS A 14 10.35 -4.86 3.20
C LYS A 14 10.19 -3.89 2.04
N THR A 15 11.20 -3.04 1.84
CA THR A 15 11.29 -2.18 0.65
C THR A 15 12.23 -2.79 -0.38
N VAL A 16 11.80 -2.80 -1.63
CA VAL A 16 12.57 -3.29 -2.78
C VAL A 16 12.67 -2.19 -3.82
N GLU A 17 13.86 -1.95 -4.34
CA GLU A 17 14.09 -0.99 -5.41
C GLU A 17 14.07 -1.71 -6.75
N VAL A 18 13.22 -1.23 -7.67
CA VAL A 18 13.05 -1.83 -8.99
C VAL A 18 13.26 -0.73 -10.03
N ASP A 19 14.37 -0.84 -10.76
CA ASP A 19 14.76 0.13 -11.79
C ASP A 19 14.30 -0.30 -13.19
N ASP A 20 14.15 -1.61 -13.43
CA ASP A 20 13.67 -2.14 -14.70
C ASP A 20 12.15 -1.93 -14.85
N GLU A 21 11.79 -1.12 -15.84
CA GLU A 21 10.40 -0.80 -16.17
C GLU A 21 9.60 -2.03 -16.59
N LYS A 22 10.23 -3.04 -17.22
CA LYS A 22 9.55 -4.27 -17.66
C LYS A 22 8.94 -5.03 -16.49
N LYS A 23 9.62 -5.03 -15.34
CA LYS A 23 9.15 -5.66 -14.11
C LYS A 23 7.92 -4.95 -13.53
N LEU A 24 7.76 -3.66 -13.82
CA LEU A 24 6.70 -2.79 -13.30
C LEU A 24 5.46 -2.75 -14.19
N LEU A 25 5.55 -3.17 -15.46
CA LEU A 25 4.45 -3.15 -16.42
C LEU A 25 3.14 -3.76 -15.89
N PRO A 26 3.13 -4.90 -15.16
CA PRO A 26 1.88 -5.49 -14.66
C PRO A 26 1.13 -4.63 -13.63
N PHE A 27 1.83 -3.67 -13.00
CA PHE A 27 1.25 -2.74 -12.04
C PHE A 27 0.60 -1.54 -12.74
N PHE A 28 1.03 -1.17 -13.94
CA PHE A 28 0.49 -0.01 -14.64
C PHE A 28 -0.96 -0.22 -15.07
N GLU A 29 -1.72 0.88 -15.11
CA GLU A 29 -3.15 0.93 -15.39
C GLU A 29 -4.04 0.14 -14.40
N ARG A 30 -3.43 -0.49 -13.38
CA ARG A 30 -4.16 -1.12 -12.28
C ARG A 30 -4.65 -0.05 -11.32
N ARG A 31 -5.80 -0.33 -10.72
CA ARG A 31 -6.40 0.50 -9.68
C ARG A 31 -5.88 0.10 -8.31
N MET A 32 -5.78 1.06 -7.41
CA MET A 32 -5.59 0.77 -5.99
C MET A 32 -6.71 -0.14 -5.48
N GLY A 33 -6.31 -1.22 -4.82
CA GLY A 33 -7.16 -2.30 -4.35
C GLY A 33 -7.12 -3.55 -5.23
N ALA A 34 -6.57 -3.46 -6.45
CA ALA A 34 -6.42 -4.59 -7.37
C ALA A 34 -5.33 -5.56 -6.91
N GLU A 35 -5.49 -6.81 -7.34
CA GLU A 35 -4.53 -7.89 -7.16
C GLU A 35 -3.63 -7.98 -8.38
N VAL A 36 -2.33 -8.13 -8.14
CA VAL A 36 -1.28 -8.18 -9.16
C VAL A 36 -0.33 -9.32 -8.82
N PRO A 37 -0.01 -10.19 -9.79
CA PRO A 37 0.97 -11.25 -9.59
C PRO A 37 2.37 -10.66 -9.39
N GLY A 38 3.16 -11.27 -8.50
CA GLY A 38 4.54 -10.90 -8.22
C GLY A 38 5.57 -11.45 -9.21
N ASP A 39 5.15 -12.32 -10.13
CA ASP A 39 6.04 -13.08 -11.02
C ASP A 39 6.99 -12.22 -11.86
N SER A 40 6.57 -11.00 -12.21
CA SER A 40 7.39 -10.08 -13.01
C SER A 40 8.53 -9.42 -12.23
N LEU A 41 8.51 -9.44 -10.90
CA LEU A 41 9.51 -8.76 -10.07
C LEU A 41 10.83 -9.54 -9.97
N GLY A 42 10.75 -10.87 -10.08
CA GLY A 42 11.89 -11.78 -10.03
C GLY A 42 11.48 -13.17 -9.55
N GLU A 43 12.41 -14.13 -9.61
CA GLU A 43 12.16 -15.52 -9.19
C GLU A 43 11.77 -15.63 -7.71
N GLU A 44 12.32 -14.76 -6.86
CA GLU A 44 11.99 -14.69 -5.43
C GLU A 44 10.52 -14.28 -5.15
N PHE A 45 9.86 -13.64 -6.11
CA PHE A 45 8.45 -13.23 -6.04
C PHE A 45 7.52 -14.12 -6.86
N LYS A 46 8.02 -15.21 -7.43
CA LYS A 46 7.22 -16.15 -8.20
C LYS A 46 6.12 -16.76 -7.33
N GLY A 47 4.89 -16.81 -7.83
CA GLY A 47 3.73 -17.33 -7.13
C GLY A 47 3.20 -16.42 -6.01
N TYR A 48 3.80 -15.25 -5.78
CA TYR A 48 3.24 -14.28 -4.83
C TYR A 48 2.08 -13.51 -5.46
N LEU A 49 1.05 -13.25 -4.65
CA LEU A 49 -0.04 -12.36 -5.03
C LEU A 49 -0.04 -11.13 -4.15
N PHE A 50 0.04 -9.96 -4.78
CA PHE A 50 0.06 -8.67 -4.09
C PHE A 50 -1.21 -7.88 -4.35
N ARG A 51 -1.67 -7.17 -3.33
CA ARG A 51 -2.71 -6.15 -3.45
C ARG A 51 -2.09 -4.76 -3.40
N ILE A 52 -2.42 -3.93 -4.38
CA ILE A 52 -2.02 -2.52 -4.37
C ILE A 52 -2.85 -1.78 -3.32
N THR A 53 -2.22 -1.21 -2.30
CA THR A 53 -2.96 -0.53 -1.22
C THR A 53 -2.74 0.98 -1.17
N GLY A 54 -1.72 1.47 -1.88
CA GLY A 54 -1.43 2.88 -1.97
C GLY A 54 -0.13 3.16 -2.72
N GLY A 55 0.31 4.40 -2.64
CA GLY A 55 1.56 4.85 -3.23
C GLY A 55 1.74 6.34 -3.07
N ASN A 56 2.94 6.81 -3.41
CA ASN A 56 3.32 8.20 -3.39
C ASN A 56 3.93 8.57 -4.74
N ASP A 57 3.50 9.71 -5.26
CA ASP A 57 4.07 10.34 -6.44
C ASP A 57 5.50 10.87 -6.11
N LYS A 58 6.31 11.19 -7.13
CA LYS A 58 7.65 11.81 -6.98
C LYS A 58 7.66 13.09 -6.15
N GLN A 59 6.56 13.85 -6.13
CA GLN A 59 6.42 15.03 -5.26
C GLN A 59 5.79 14.73 -3.89
N GLY A 60 5.69 13.45 -3.53
CA GLY A 60 5.18 13.00 -2.24
C GLY A 60 3.66 12.96 -2.11
N PHE A 61 2.90 13.36 -3.14
CA PHE A 61 1.43 13.31 -3.09
C PHE A 61 0.95 11.85 -2.99
N PRO A 62 0.12 11.52 -1.98
CA PRO A 62 -0.37 10.16 -1.79
C PRO A 62 -1.50 9.85 -2.79
N MET A 63 -1.59 8.58 -3.19
CA MET A 63 -2.73 8.03 -3.91
C MET A 63 -3.98 8.04 -3.05
N MET A 64 -5.13 8.38 -3.62
CA MET A 64 -6.42 8.34 -2.93
C MET A 64 -7.44 7.49 -3.67
N GLN A 65 -8.04 6.54 -2.96
CA GLN A 65 -9.08 5.65 -3.50
C GLN A 65 -10.30 6.45 -3.95
N GLY A 66 -10.89 6.04 -5.08
CA GLY A 66 -12.10 6.65 -5.64
C GLY A 66 -11.82 7.77 -6.66
N ILE A 67 -10.58 8.27 -6.76
CA ILE A 67 -10.18 9.19 -7.82
C ILE A 67 -9.70 8.38 -9.01
N LEU A 68 -10.57 8.17 -10.01
CA LEU A 68 -10.28 7.35 -11.19
C LEU A 68 -9.45 8.09 -12.25
N ALA A 69 -8.33 8.67 -11.81
CA ALA A 69 -7.34 9.29 -12.68
C ALA A 69 -5.98 8.63 -12.46
N ASN A 70 -5.12 8.71 -13.48
CA ASN A 70 -3.70 8.41 -13.30
C ASN A 70 -3.03 9.63 -12.66
N HIS A 71 -3.17 10.81 -13.27
CA HIS A 71 -2.55 12.07 -12.83
C HIS A 71 -3.11 12.64 -11.51
N ARG A 72 -2.55 13.77 -11.06
CA ARG A 72 -2.96 14.44 -9.82
C ARG A 72 -4.17 15.33 -10.02
N VAL A 73 -5.07 15.32 -9.04
CA VAL A 73 -6.29 16.14 -9.04
C VAL A 73 -6.33 16.99 -7.79
N ARG A 74 -6.80 18.24 -7.91
CA ARG A 74 -6.95 19.17 -6.79
C ARG A 74 -8.41 19.21 -6.34
N LEU A 75 -8.68 18.60 -5.19
CA LEU A 75 -10.04 18.43 -4.64
C LEU A 75 -10.24 19.26 -3.38
N LEU A 76 -11.50 19.59 -3.07
CA LEU A 76 -11.88 20.21 -1.80
C LEU A 76 -12.13 19.15 -0.72
N PHE A 77 -11.21 19.04 0.23
CA PHE A 77 -11.29 18.08 1.33
C PHE A 77 -12.23 18.53 2.44
N ARG A 78 -12.83 17.56 3.14
CA ARG A 78 -13.61 17.72 4.37
C ARG A 78 -13.12 16.74 5.45
N THR A 79 -13.50 16.97 6.71
CA THR A 79 -13.23 16.05 7.82
C THR A 79 -13.68 14.62 7.49
N GLY A 80 -12.85 13.63 7.83
CA GLY A 80 -13.09 12.21 7.55
C GLY A 80 -12.57 11.70 6.20
N MET A 81 -12.16 12.58 5.28
CA MET A 81 -11.50 12.15 4.04
C MET A 81 -10.05 11.70 4.31
N LYS A 82 -9.61 10.63 3.62
CA LYS A 82 -8.21 10.17 3.64
C LYS A 82 -7.28 11.31 3.16
N CYS A 83 -6.01 11.32 3.61
CA CYS A 83 -4.99 12.30 3.23
C CYS A 83 -5.23 13.76 3.70
N PHE A 84 -6.20 13.98 4.60
CA PHE A 84 -6.51 15.28 5.18
C PHE A 84 -6.64 15.21 6.69
N ARG A 85 -5.98 16.14 7.38
CA ARG A 85 -6.10 16.36 8.83
C ARG A 85 -6.59 17.80 9.05
N PRO A 86 -7.85 18.01 9.47
CA PRO A 86 -8.34 19.34 9.79
C PRO A 86 -7.62 19.88 11.04
N ARG A 87 -7.37 21.20 11.06
CA ARG A 87 -6.83 21.95 12.20
C ARG A 87 -7.92 22.67 12.98
N ARG A 88 -9.06 22.96 12.34
CA ARG A 88 -10.26 23.53 12.97
C ARG A 88 -11.50 22.71 12.62
N THR A 89 -12.48 22.73 13.51
CA THR A 89 -13.80 22.14 13.25
C THR A 89 -14.45 22.81 12.06
N GLY A 90 -14.96 22.01 11.11
CA GLY A 90 -15.56 22.51 9.87
C GLY A 90 -14.56 22.94 8.79
N GLU A 91 -13.24 22.81 9.00
CA GLU A 91 -12.25 23.21 7.99
C GLU A 91 -12.40 22.39 6.69
N ARG A 92 -12.47 23.11 5.56
CA ARG A 92 -12.37 22.55 4.22
C ARG A 92 -11.17 23.16 3.51
N LYS A 93 -10.38 22.34 2.81
CA LYS A 93 -9.16 22.81 2.14
C LYS A 93 -9.00 22.16 0.77
N ARG A 94 -8.68 22.97 -0.25
CA ARG A 94 -8.27 22.42 -1.55
C ARG A 94 -6.86 21.87 -1.48
N LYS A 95 -6.69 20.56 -1.66
CA LYS A 95 -5.39 19.88 -1.70
C LYS A 95 -5.26 19.05 -2.98
N SER A 96 -4.05 18.93 -3.48
CA SER A 96 -3.71 18.02 -4.56
C SER A 96 -3.46 16.62 -4.00
N VAL A 97 -3.94 15.60 -4.70
CA VAL A 97 -3.71 14.19 -4.40
C VAL A 97 -3.47 13.43 -5.70
N ARG A 98 -2.78 12.30 -5.60
CA ARG A 98 -2.57 11.40 -6.72
C ARG A 98 -3.83 10.54 -6.92
N GLY A 99 -4.19 10.28 -8.17
CA GLY A 99 -5.30 9.39 -8.49
C GLY A 99 -5.03 7.93 -8.07
N ALA A 100 -6.05 7.09 -8.20
CA ALA A 100 -6.03 5.69 -7.80
C ALA A 100 -5.44 4.75 -8.86
N ILE A 101 -5.22 5.22 -10.09
CA ILE A 101 -4.62 4.43 -11.17
C ILE A 101 -3.10 4.55 -11.08
N VAL A 102 -2.41 3.42 -11.16
CA VAL A 102 -0.94 3.34 -11.07
C VAL A 102 -0.32 3.74 -12.39
N GLY A 103 0.74 4.54 -12.32
CA GLY A 103 1.52 5.02 -13.47
C GLY A 103 3.01 5.13 -13.16
N PRO A 104 3.83 5.39 -14.21
CA PRO A 104 5.31 5.39 -14.12
C PRO A 104 5.89 6.57 -13.34
N ASP A 105 5.11 7.61 -13.10
CA ASP A 105 5.49 8.81 -12.35
C ASP A 105 5.33 8.67 -10.83
N LEU A 106 4.95 7.48 -10.35
CA LEU A 106 5.03 7.13 -8.93
C LEU A 106 6.49 6.94 -8.49
N SER A 107 6.80 7.38 -7.27
CA SER A 107 8.09 7.12 -6.63
C SER A 107 8.03 5.84 -5.78
N VAL A 108 6.93 5.66 -5.06
CA VAL A 108 6.72 4.52 -4.16
C VAL A 108 5.36 3.89 -4.43
N LEU A 109 5.30 2.56 -4.47
CA LEU A 109 4.05 1.79 -4.48
C LEU A 109 3.98 0.93 -3.21
N ASN A 110 2.85 1.00 -2.50
CA ASN A 110 2.60 0.22 -1.30
C ASN A 110 1.78 -1.04 -1.65
N LEU A 111 2.35 -2.20 -1.35
CA LEU A 111 1.80 -3.52 -1.65
C LEU A 111 1.53 -4.28 -0.34
N VAL A 112 0.46 -5.05 -0.32
CA VAL A 112 0.17 -6.01 0.75
C VAL A 112 0.18 -7.41 0.16
N MET A 113 0.93 -8.32 0.78
CA MET A 113 0.94 -9.73 0.40
C MET A 113 -0.39 -10.38 0.76
N LEU A 114 -1.05 -10.99 -0.23
CA LEU A 114 -2.26 -11.79 -0.05
C LEU A 114 -1.94 -13.27 0.01
N GLN A 115 -1.12 -13.76 -0.93
CA GLN A 115 -0.70 -15.14 -1.01
C GLN A 115 0.83 -15.21 -1.09
N LYS A 116 1.40 -16.15 -0.35
CA LYS A 116 2.83 -16.41 -0.30
C LYS A 116 3.19 -17.39 -1.43
N GLY A 117 4.24 -17.07 -2.20
CA GLY A 117 4.82 -18.00 -3.16
C GLY A 117 5.72 -19.06 -2.50
N PRO A 118 6.30 -19.99 -3.30
CA PRO A 118 7.19 -21.03 -2.79
C PRO A 118 8.50 -20.49 -2.20
N ALA A 119 9.03 -19.38 -2.73
CA ALA A 119 10.29 -18.81 -2.26
C ALA A 119 10.10 -17.99 -0.98
N ASP A 120 11.04 -18.08 -0.04
CA ASP A 120 11.06 -17.23 1.15
C ASP A 120 11.77 -15.91 0.88
N ILE A 121 11.11 -14.80 1.23
CA ILE A 121 11.70 -13.47 1.12
C ILE A 121 12.29 -13.06 2.47
N PRO A 122 13.62 -12.85 2.55
CA PRO A 122 14.28 -12.47 3.79
C PRO A 122 13.79 -11.10 4.24
N GLY A 123 13.44 -10.97 5.53
CA GLY A 123 12.87 -9.76 6.12
C GLY A 123 11.36 -9.58 5.94
N LEU A 124 10.70 -10.39 5.13
CA LEU A 124 9.24 -10.34 4.93
C LEU A 124 8.51 -11.58 5.47
N THR A 125 9.11 -12.76 5.32
CA THR A 125 8.49 -14.05 5.67
C THR A 125 9.25 -14.84 6.75
N GLY A 126 10.50 -14.47 7.05
CA GLY A 126 11.38 -15.24 7.94
C GLY A 126 11.26 -14.96 9.44
N GLY A 127 10.22 -14.28 9.90
CA GLY A 127 10.05 -14.00 11.34
C GLY A 127 8.65 -13.51 11.68
N GLU A 128 8.39 -13.28 12.96
CA GLU A 128 7.11 -12.79 13.45
C GLU A 128 7.31 -11.67 14.46
N LYS A 129 6.54 -10.59 14.31
CA LYS A 129 6.57 -9.46 15.23
C LYS A 129 5.47 -9.61 16.28
N PRO A 130 5.80 -9.68 17.59
CA PRO A 130 4.80 -9.88 18.62
C PRO A 130 3.86 -8.68 18.73
N ARG A 131 2.58 -8.96 19.00
CA ARG A 131 1.56 -7.92 19.26
C ARG A 131 1.80 -7.31 20.64
N ARG A 132 2.29 -6.06 20.67
CA ARG A 132 2.57 -5.34 21.94
C ARG A 132 1.34 -5.04 22.78
N LEU A 133 0.19 -4.76 22.15
CA LEU A 133 -1.00 -4.30 22.85
C LEU A 133 -2.07 -5.39 22.85
N GLY A 134 -2.37 -5.93 24.03
CA GLY A 134 -3.48 -6.84 24.25
C GLY A 134 -4.84 -6.14 24.31
N PRO A 135 -5.94 -6.90 24.25
CA PRO A 135 -7.28 -6.34 24.41
C PRO A 135 -7.48 -5.75 25.81
N LYS A 136 -7.97 -4.51 25.88
CA LYS A 136 -8.22 -3.81 27.15
C LYS A 136 -9.61 -4.07 27.75
N ARG A 137 -10.63 -4.29 26.92
CA ARG A 137 -12.03 -4.42 27.38
C ARG A 137 -12.34 -5.87 27.76
N ALA A 138 -13.11 -6.08 28.82
CA ALA A 138 -13.50 -7.41 29.31
C ALA A 138 -14.06 -8.30 28.19
N ASN A 139 -14.99 -7.79 27.37
CA ASN A 139 -15.58 -8.55 26.26
C ASN A 139 -14.57 -8.94 25.16
N HIS A 140 -13.47 -8.20 25.00
CA HIS A 140 -12.42 -8.57 24.03
C HIS A 140 -11.41 -9.55 24.63
N ILE A 141 -11.17 -9.48 25.93
CA ILE A 141 -10.33 -10.45 26.65
C ILE A 141 -11.00 -11.83 26.61
N ARG A 142 -12.31 -11.90 26.96
CA ARG A 142 -13.12 -13.14 26.91
C ARG A 142 -13.32 -13.75 25.53
N LYS A 143 -13.00 -13.01 24.45
CA LYS A 143 -13.07 -13.52 23.07
C LYS A 143 -11.71 -14.00 22.57
N LEU A 144 -10.64 -13.53 23.18
CA LEU A 144 -9.27 -13.87 22.80
C LEU A 144 -8.85 -15.20 23.42
N PHE A 145 -9.26 -15.43 24.66
CA PHE A 145 -9.15 -16.69 25.39
C PHE A 145 -10.47 -17.45 25.31
#